data_AF-A0A660MFW7-F1
#
_entry.id   AF-A0A660MFW7-F1
#
_cell.length_a   1.000
_cell.length_b   1.000
_cell.length_c   1.000
_cell.angle_alpha   90.00
_cell.angle_beta   90.00
_cell.angle_gamma   90.00
#
_symmetry.space_group_name_H-M   'P 1'
#
loop_
_entity.id
_entity.type
_entity.pdbx_description
1 polymer ?
#
loop_
_entity_poly.entity_id
_entity_poly.type
_entity_poly.pdbx_seq_one_letter_code
_entity_poly.pdbx_strand_id
1 'polypeptide(L)'
;AAYARAHNISHDNHDDTPAAREPLTASALDNYHINDTINRALEEGRDPAARLARLPLLPAGISGNILLAQRLAENQAHYRALLAQSGCTTPPPLAEHTLDLGAPLLTARLPTSGNTWPRLSARRQKAKHQYRYWLEHLAWNALGTGGDSHIHYADGDEQLRALPAEDAAEQLRTWLAVRRSAQQQLWLAPIELMPAYLDNLGKKDGADKNRLLIHKWIDDDQNKADSGELWRHLWRGNEAILADHIAAALTTYAPLLQPWLNHRA
;
A
#
# COMPACT_ATOMS: atom_id res chain seq x y z
N ALA A 1 3.91 2.70 12.63
CA ALA A 1 5.36 2.89 12.89
C ALA A 1 5.88 4.33 12.72
N ALA A 2 5.05 5.34 12.44
CA ALA A 2 5.53 6.73 12.22
C ALA A 2 6.20 7.32 13.48
N TYR A 3 5.51 7.24 14.62
CA TYR A 3 6.03 7.65 15.93
C TYR A 3 7.33 6.94 16.29
N ALA A 4 7.33 5.60 16.32
CA ALA A 4 8.51 4.80 16.67
C ALA A 4 9.74 5.19 15.83
N ARG A 5 9.58 5.31 14.51
CA ARG A 5 10.67 5.76 13.61
C ARG A 5 11.11 7.20 13.88
N ALA A 6 10.18 8.12 14.12
CA ALA A 6 10.51 9.52 14.41
C ALA A 6 11.30 9.67 15.72
N HIS A 7 11.09 8.75 16.66
CA HIS A 7 11.78 8.68 17.95
C HIS A 7 12.92 7.65 18.00
N ASN A 8 13.36 7.12 16.84
CA ASN A 8 14.43 6.11 16.74
C ASN A 8 14.21 4.85 17.60
N ILE A 9 12.95 4.47 17.81
CA ILE A 9 12.56 3.22 18.46
C ILE A 9 12.46 2.16 17.36
N SER A 10 13.40 1.20 17.39
CA SER A 10 13.39 0.03 16.50
C SER A 10 13.33 -1.25 17.34
N HIS A 11 12.48 -2.18 16.93
CA HIS A 11 12.51 -3.57 17.38
C HIS A 11 13.11 -4.39 16.25
N ASP A 12 14.43 -4.37 16.18
CA ASP A 12 15.18 -5.13 15.20
C ASP A 12 15.32 -6.57 15.68
N ASN A 13 14.42 -7.45 15.23
CA ASN A 13 14.65 -8.89 15.30
C ASN A 13 15.64 -9.26 14.19
N HIS A 14 16.94 -9.01 14.41
CA HIS A 14 18.02 -9.37 13.48
C HIS A 14 18.53 -10.80 13.72
N ASP A 15 17.62 -11.77 13.81
CA ASP A 15 17.97 -13.19 13.66
C ASP A 15 17.69 -13.64 12.22
N ASP A 16 18.21 -12.88 11.25
CA ASP A 16 18.28 -13.33 9.86
C ASP A 16 19.44 -14.33 9.76
N THR A 17 19.17 -15.60 10.09
CA THR A 17 20.14 -16.67 9.90
C THR A 17 20.39 -16.79 8.40
N PRO A 18 21.61 -16.52 7.90
CA PRO A 18 21.89 -16.60 6.47
C PRO A 18 21.62 -18.03 6.00
N ALA A 19 20.97 -18.15 4.84
CA ALA A 19 20.71 -19.46 4.27
C ALA A 19 22.03 -20.22 4.11
N ALA A 20 22.16 -21.35 4.81
CA ALA A 20 23.39 -22.15 4.81
C ALA A 20 23.73 -22.76 3.44
N ARG A 21 22.76 -22.76 2.51
CA ARG A 21 22.88 -23.29 1.15
C ARG A 21 22.08 -22.45 0.19
N GLU A 22 22.49 -22.48 -1.07
CA GLU A 22 21.74 -21.87 -2.15
C GLU A 22 20.34 -22.53 -2.29
N PRO A 23 19.26 -21.73 -2.33
CA PRO A 23 17.91 -22.28 -2.35
C PRO A 23 17.58 -22.87 -3.72
N LEU A 24 17.07 -24.10 -3.73
CA LEU A 24 16.58 -24.76 -4.95
C LEU A 24 15.28 -24.14 -5.50
N THR A 25 14.57 -23.40 -4.65
CA THR A 25 13.29 -22.75 -4.93
C THR A 25 13.26 -21.38 -4.27
N ALA A 26 12.71 -20.38 -4.94
CA ALA A 26 12.52 -19.06 -4.34
C ALA A 26 11.56 -19.13 -3.13
N SER A 27 11.92 -18.47 -2.02
CA SER A 27 11.04 -18.33 -0.87
C SER A 27 9.78 -17.51 -1.21
N ALA A 28 8.80 -17.45 -0.30
CA ALA A 28 7.64 -16.57 -0.49
C ALA A 28 8.05 -15.09 -0.61
N LEU A 29 9.08 -14.67 0.14
CA LEU A 29 9.60 -13.31 0.11
C LEU A 29 10.38 -13.04 -1.18
N ASP A 30 11.17 -13.99 -1.66
CA ASP A 30 11.90 -13.87 -2.93
C ASP A 30 10.93 -13.80 -4.11
N ASN A 31 9.89 -14.65 -4.13
CA ASN A 31 8.84 -14.58 -5.14
C ASN A 31 8.15 -13.20 -5.13
N TYR A 32 7.91 -12.63 -3.95
CA TYR A 32 7.41 -11.26 -3.85
C TYR A 32 8.38 -10.25 -4.47
N HIS A 33 9.67 -10.28 -4.10
CA HIS A 33 10.67 -9.35 -4.65
C HIS A 33 10.88 -9.50 -6.16
N ILE A 34 10.82 -10.72 -6.68
CA ILE A 34 10.88 -11.00 -8.12
C ILE A 34 9.70 -10.34 -8.83
N ASN A 35 8.47 -10.62 -8.38
CA ASN A 35 7.26 -10.06 -8.98
C ASN A 35 7.21 -8.52 -8.86
N ASP A 36 7.57 -7.96 -7.70
CA ASP A 36 7.62 -6.52 -7.46
C ASP A 36 8.61 -5.83 -8.41
N THR A 37 9.77 -6.46 -8.64
CA THR A 37 10.78 -5.96 -9.58
C THR A 37 10.28 -6.03 -11.02
N ILE A 38 9.60 -7.12 -11.41
CA ILE A 38 9.03 -7.26 -12.76
C ILE A 38 7.97 -6.19 -12.99
N ASN A 39 7.01 -6.09 -12.08
CA ASN A 39 5.89 -5.16 -12.18
C ASN A 39 6.36 -3.72 -12.31
N ARG A 40 7.31 -3.28 -11.47
CA ARG A 40 7.88 -1.94 -11.57
C ARG A 40 8.61 -1.70 -12.88
N ALA A 41 9.35 -2.68 -13.40
CA ALA A 41 10.03 -2.53 -14.69
C ALA A 41 9.02 -2.41 -15.85
N LEU A 42 7.95 -3.19 -15.81
CA LEU A 42 6.85 -3.11 -16.79
C LEU A 42 6.14 -1.76 -16.75
N GLU A 43 5.85 -1.23 -15.55
CA GLU A 43 5.28 0.11 -15.37
C GLU A 43 6.19 1.22 -15.92
N GLU A 44 7.50 1.06 -15.77
CA GLU A 44 8.50 2.01 -16.29
C GLU A 44 8.78 1.83 -17.80
N GLY A 45 8.14 0.86 -18.47
CA GLY A 45 8.43 0.53 -19.87
C GLY A 45 9.86 0.00 -20.09
N ARG A 46 10.47 -0.59 -19.06
CA ARG A 46 11.84 -1.15 -19.09
C ARG A 46 11.82 -2.66 -19.16
N ASP A 47 12.92 -3.25 -19.65
CA ASP A 47 13.10 -4.71 -19.65
C ASP A 47 13.24 -5.24 -18.21
N PRO A 48 12.30 -6.08 -17.73
CA PRO A 48 12.38 -6.67 -16.40
C PRO A 48 13.56 -7.64 -16.22
N ALA A 49 13.93 -8.36 -17.28
CA ALA A 49 14.97 -9.38 -17.21
C ALA A 49 16.33 -8.75 -16.89
N ALA A 50 16.68 -7.66 -17.56
CA ALA A 50 17.90 -6.88 -17.28
C ALA A 50 17.98 -6.37 -15.83
N ARG A 51 16.84 -6.08 -15.19
CA ARG A 51 16.79 -5.60 -13.80
C ARG A 51 16.97 -6.74 -12.80
N LEU A 52 16.34 -7.88 -13.06
CA LEU A 52 16.45 -9.08 -12.21
C LEU A 52 17.84 -9.72 -12.28
N ALA A 53 18.50 -9.70 -13.44
CA ALA A 53 19.84 -10.25 -13.62
C ALA A 53 20.91 -9.61 -12.69
N ARG A 54 20.61 -8.45 -12.10
CA ARG A 54 21.50 -7.73 -11.17
C ARG A 54 21.22 -8.02 -9.70
N LEU A 55 20.22 -8.87 -9.40
CA LEU A 55 19.76 -9.13 -8.04
C LEU A 55 19.97 -10.61 -7.68
N PRO A 56 20.44 -10.91 -6.45
CA PRO A 56 20.63 -12.28 -5.98
C PRO A 56 19.31 -12.90 -5.49
N LEU A 57 18.23 -12.81 -6.29
CA LEU A 57 16.89 -13.29 -5.92
C LEU A 57 16.53 -14.64 -6.55
N LEU A 58 17.17 -15.00 -7.65
CA LEU A 58 16.86 -16.21 -8.39
C LEU A 58 17.75 -17.36 -7.89
N PRO A 59 17.20 -18.59 -7.75
CA PRO A 59 18.00 -19.79 -7.61
C PRO A 59 19.06 -19.93 -8.72
N ALA A 60 20.24 -20.50 -8.45
CA ALA A 60 21.18 -20.79 -9.54
C ALA A 60 20.65 -21.78 -10.58
N GLY A 61 21.26 -21.69 -11.75
CA GLY A 61 21.14 -22.68 -12.80
C GLY A 61 19.77 -22.69 -13.49
N ILE A 62 19.43 -23.86 -14.04
CA ILE A 62 18.24 -24.03 -14.89
C ILE A 62 16.94 -23.73 -14.13
N SER A 63 16.86 -24.08 -12.85
CA SER A 63 15.69 -23.82 -12.01
C SER A 63 15.36 -22.33 -11.91
N GLY A 64 16.38 -21.48 -11.73
CA GLY A 64 16.22 -20.02 -11.72
C GLY A 64 15.74 -19.48 -13.07
N ASN A 65 16.29 -20.00 -14.16
CA ASN A 65 15.88 -19.60 -15.51
C ASN A 65 14.43 -19.98 -15.82
N ILE A 66 13.99 -21.17 -15.41
CA ILE A 66 12.59 -21.62 -15.56
C ILE A 66 11.66 -20.73 -14.74
N LEU A 67 11.99 -20.49 -13.47
CA LEU A 67 11.21 -19.61 -12.61
C LEU A 67 11.10 -18.20 -13.20
N LEU A 68 12.22 -17.64 -13.66
CA LEU A 68 12.26 -16.33 -14.30
C LEU A 68 11.35 -16.28 -15.53
N ALA A 69 11.49 -17.26 -16.43
CA ALA A 69 10.67 -17.33 -17.64
C ALA A 69 9.17 -17.40 -17.31
N GLN A 70 8.80 -18.21 -16.32
CA GLN A 70 7.42 -18.33 -15.85
C GLN A 70 6.89 -16.99 -15.30
N ARG A 71 7.64 -16.36 -14.38
CA ARG A 71 7.22 -15.08 -13.76
C ARG A 71 7.16 -13.94 -14.77
N LEU A 72 8.08 -13.90 -15.73
CA LEU A 72 8.02 -12.92 -16.82
C LEU A 72 6.77 -13.12 -17.65
N ALA A 73 6.47 -14.35 -18.08
CA ALA A 73 5.30 -14.65 -18.89
C ALA A 73 3.99 -14.29 -18.17
N GLU A 74 3.84 -14.71 -16.91
CA GLU A 74 2.67 -14.43 -16.06
C GLU A 74 2.44 -12.91 -15.89
N ASN A 75 3.45 -12.18 -15.38
CA ASN A 75 3.29 -10.76 -15.10
C ASN A 75 3.14 -9.92 -16.39
N GLN A 76 3.81 -10.29 -17.49
CA GLN A 76 3.63 -9.62 -18.78
C GLN A 76 2.24 -9.86 -19.37
N ALA A 77 1.65 -11.05 -19.19
CA ALA A 77 0.30 -11.34 -19.64
C ALA A 77 -0.73 -10.53 -18.83
N HIS A 78 -0.58 -10.52 -17.49
CA HIS A 78 -1.42 -9.70 -16.61
C HIS A 78 -1.31 -8.21 -16.95
N TYR A 79 -0.10 -7.72 -17.19
CA TYR A 79 0.08 -6.31 -17.54
C TYR A 79 -0.56 -5.96 -18.88
N ARG A 80 -0.42 -6.81 -19.89
CA ARG A 80 -1.07 -6.62 -21.19
C ARG A 80 -2.60 -6.59 -21.06
N ALA A 81 -3.16 -7.47 -20.23
CA ALA A 81 -4.59 -7.46 -19.94
C ALA A 81 -5.03 -6.17 -19.24
N LEU A 82 -4.27 -5.71 -18.23
CA LEU A 82 -4.54 -4.46 -17.52
C LEU A 82 -4.46 -3.24 -18.44
N LEU A 83 -3.43 -3.17 -19.29
CA LEU A 83 -3.30 -2.12 -20.31
C LEU A 83 -4.54 -2.09 -21.21
N ALA A 84 -4.95 -3.24 -21.75
CA ALA A 84 -6.14 -3.33 -22.59
C ALA A 84 -7.43 -2.90 -21.87
N GLN A 85 -7.64 -3.33 -20.62
CA GLN A 85 -8.80 -2.95 -19.81
C GLN A 85 -8.83 -1.46 -19.48
N SER A 86 -7.65 -0.86 -19.25
CA SER A 86 -7.49 0.56 -18.94
C SER A 86 -7.50 1.48 -20.18
N GLY A 87 -7.63 0.91 -21.38
CA GLY A 87 -7.58 1.65 -22.65
C GLY A 87 -6.18 2.14 -23.03
N CYS A 88 -5.14 1.68 -22.34
CA CYS A 88 -3.75 2.02 -22.64
C CYS A 88 -3.13 1.02 -23.62
N THR A 89 -2.40 1.50 -24.62
CA THR A 89 -1.60 0.65 -25.50
C THR A 89 -0.18 0.43 -24.98
N THR A 90 0.35 1.43 -24.28
CA THR A 90 1.67 1.43 -23.65
C THR A 90 1.59 2.03 -22.24
N PRO A 91 2.56 1.72 -21.36
CA PRO A 91 2.65 2.34 -20.05
C PRO A 91 2.74 3.86 -20.15
N PRO A 92 2.02 4.63 -19.32
CA PRO A 92 2.22 6.07 -19.28
C PRO A 92 3.62 6.40 -18.73
N PRO A 93 4.36 7.34 -19.34
CA PRO A 93 5.72 7.67 -18.92
C PRO A 93 5.74 8.29 -17.52
N LEU A 94 6.58 7.72 -16.63
CA LEU A 94 6.72 8.15 -15.23
C LEU A 94 7.95 9.04 -15.03
N ALA A 95 7.76 10.21 -14.42
CA ALA A 95 8.84 11.12 -14.02
C ALA A 95 8.70 11.56 -12.55
N GLU A 96 9.77 12.12 -11.99
CA GLU A 96 9.71 12.73 -10.66
C GLU A 96 9.03 14.11 -10.74
N HIS A 97 8.02 14.30 -9.90
CA HIS A 97 7.30 15.57 -9.75
C HIS A 97 7.43 16.06 -8.31
N THR A 98 7.56 17.38 -8.16
CA THR A 98 7.49 18.05 -6.85
C THR A 98 6.20 18.83 -6.78
N LEU A 99 5.33 18.46 -5.83
CA LEU A 99 4.06 19.12 -5.57
C LEU A 99 4.23 20.14 -4.45
N ASP A 100 3.83 21.38 -4.73
CA ASP A 100 3.67 22.40 -3.70
C ASP A 100 2.25 22.34 -3.13
N LEU A 101 2.15 21.86 -1.89
CA LEU A 101 0.89 21.72 -1.16
C LEU A 101 0.74 22.79 -0.06
N GLY A 102 1.52 23.87 -0.10
CA GLY A 102 1.51 24.89 0.96
C GLY A 102 2.35 24.49 2.18
N ALA A 103 3.51 23.86 1.93
CA ALA A 103 4.44 23.26 2.90
C ALA A 103 3.83 22.11 3.75
N PRO A 104 4.23 20.84 3.51
CA PRO A 104 5.51 20.41 2.96
C PRO A 104 5.45 20.16 1.45
N LEU A 105 6.60 20.28 0.78
CA LEU A 105 6.75 19.79 -0.59
C LEU A 105 6.68 18.26 -0.58
N LEU A 106 5.95 17.69 -1.55
CA LEU A 106 5.86 16.26 -1.75
C LEU A 106 6.53 15.91 -3.08
N THR A 107 7.54 15.04 -3.03
CA THR A 107 8.17 14.50 -4.24
C THR A 107 7.66 13.08 -4.48
N ALA A 108 7.15 12.81 -5.67
CA ALA A 108 6.63 11.52 -6.06
C ALA A 108 6.93 11.23 -7.54
N ARG A 109 7.09 9.96 -7.89
CA ARG A 109 7.24 9.53 -9.28
C ARG A 109 5.84 9.25 -9.84
N LEU A 110 5.37 10.09 -10.76
CA LEU A 110 3.98 10.12 -11.24
C LEU A 110 3.94 10.11 -12.77
N PRO A 111 2.80 9.73 -13.39
CA PRO A 111 2.61 9.85 -14.83
C PRO A 111 2.72 11.29 -15.31
N THR A 112 3.46 11.47 -16.40
CA THR A 112 3.65 12.76 -17.09
C THR A 112 2.60 13.04 -18.16
N SER A 113 1.85 12.01 -18.57
CA SER A 113 0.80 12.09 -19.58
C SER A 113 -0.20 10.94 -19.43
N GLY A 114 -1.32 11.05 -20.15
CA GLY A 114 -2.42 10.09 -20.12
C GLY A 114 -3.50 10.47 -19.09
N ASN A 115 -4.69 9.90 -19.28
CA ASN A 115 -5.85 10.03 -18.38
C ASN A 115 -6.10 8.75 -17.57
N THR A 116 -5.28 7.73 -17.76
CA THR A 116 -5.38 6.46 -17.05
C THR A 116 -4.01 5.98 -16.60
N TRP A 117 -3.91 5.51 -15.36
CA TRP A 117 -2.70 4.94 -14.76
C TRP A 117 -2.92 3.47 -14.37
N PRO A 118 -2.51 2.52 -15.24
CA PRO A 118 -2.50 1.10 -14.92
C PRO A 118 -1.29 0.75 -14.03
N ARG A 119 -1.53 0.01 -12.95
CA ARG A 119 -0.50 -0.44 -11.99
C ARG A 119 -0.66 -1.90 -11.60
N LEU A 120 0.47 -2.56 -11.39
CA LEU A 120 0.55 -3.94 -10.92
C LEU A 120 1.06 -4.00 -9.48
N SER A 121 0.30 -4.66 -8.63
CA SER A 121 0.70 -5.00 -7.28
C SER A 121 1.13 -6.47 -7.21
N ALA A 122 2.38 -6.70 -6.79
CA ALA A 122 2.83 -8.05 -6.41
C ALA A 122 2.18 -8.55 -5.09
N ARG A 123 1.35 -7.71 -4.47
CA ARG A 123 0.69 -7.97 -3.18
C ARG A 123 -0.79 -8.23 -3.37
N ARG A 124 -1.34 -9.03 -2.46
CA ARG A 124 -2.78 -9.19 -2.28
C ARG A 124 -3.45 -7.87 -1.90
N GLN A 125 -4.72 -7.76 -2.24
CA GLN A 125 -5.57 -6.62 -1.99
C GLN A 125 -5.85 -6.52 -0.48
N LYS A 126 -5.12 -5.62 0.20
CA LYS A 126 -5.31 -5.29 1.62
C LYS A 126 -5.40 -3.77 1.80
N ALA A 127 -6.15 -3.31 2.81
CA ALA A 127 -6.39 -1.90 3.10
C ALA A 127 -5.10 -1.04 3.10
N LYS A 128 -4.01 -1.51 3.72
CA LYS A 128 -2.72 -0.78 3.72
C LYS A 128 -2.10 -0.58 2.33
N HIS A 129 -2.30 -1.53 1.41
CA HIS A 129 -1.80 -1.42 0.03
C HIS A 129 -2.71 -0.54 -0.82
N GLN A 130 -4.02 -0.68 -0.65
CA GLN A 130 -5.00 0.15 -1.32
C GLN A 130 -4.85 1.63 -0.88
N TYR A 131 -4.59 1.88 0.40
CA TYR A 131 -4.33 3.23 0.90
C TYR A 131 -3.05 3.86 0.30
N ARG A 132 -1.96 3.09 0.16
CA ARG A 132 -0.76 3.58 -0.55
C ARG A 132 -1.12 4.06 -1.95
N TYR A 133 -1.89 3.23 -2.64
CA TYR A 133 -2.34 3.48 -4.01
C TYR A 133 -3.33 4.64 -4.13
N TRP A 134 -4.13 4.88 -3.09
CA TRP A 134 -4.95 6.08 -2.93
C TRP A 134 -4.10 7.35 -2.76
N LEU A 135 -3.07 7.34 -1.91
CA LEU A 135 -2.18 8.49 -1.74
C LEU A 135 -1.44 8.85 -3.03
N GLU A 136 -0.97 7.85 -3.78
CA GLU A 136 -0.36 8.06 -5.10
C GLU A 136 -1.36 8.61 -6.12
N HIS A 137 -2.60 8.12 -6.10
CA HIS A 137 -3.68 8.60 -6.97
C HIS A 137 -4.04 10.06 -6.66
N LEU A 138 -4.13 10.42 -5.37
CA LEU A 138 -4.27 11.80 -4.94
C LEU A 138 -3.11 12.67 -5.43
N ALA A 139 -1.87 12.21 -5.25
CA ALA A 139 -0.68 12.94 -5.71
C ALA A 139 -0.72 13.19 -7.22
N TRP A 140 -1.13 12.20 -8.01
CA TRP A 140 -1.27 12.37 -9.45
C TRP A 140 -2.38 13.35 -9.84
N ASN A 141 -3.56 13.25 -9.23
CA ASN A 141 -4.68 14.17 -9.52
C ASN A 141 -4.40 15.60 -9.06
N ALA A 142 -3.64 15.78 -7.96
CA ALA A 142 -3.22 17.10 -7.49
C ALA A 142 -2.30 17.85 -8.48
N LEU A 143 -1.68 17.17 -9.46
CA LEU A 143 -0.94 17.83 -10.55
C LEU A 143 -1.86 18.57 -11.54
N GLY A 144 -3.16 18.30 -11.52
CA GLY A 144 -4.12 18.83 -12.51
C GLY A 144 -4.15 18.06 -13.84
N THR A 145 -3.20 17.17 -14.06
CA THR A 145 -3.13 16.28 -15.25
C THR A 145 -3.46 14.83 -14.92
N GLY A 146 -3.99 14.57 -13.73
CA GLY A 146 -4.32 13.22 -13.29
C GLY A 146 -5.59 12.66 -13.92
N GLY A 147 -5.86 11.39 -13.65
CA GLY A 147 -7.04 10.70 -14.13
C GLY A 147 -7.33 9.42 -13.34
N ASP A 148 -7.90 8.43 -14.02
CA ASP A 148 -8.32 7.16 -13.41
C ASP A 148 -7.11 6.27 -13.11
N SER A 149 -7.10 5.58 -11.98
CA SER A 149 -6.07 4.58 -11.67
C SER A 149 -6.68 3.18 -11.65
N HIS A 150 -6.06 2.26 -12.37
CA HIS A 150 -6.45 0.84 -12.38
C HIS A 150 -5.35 0.03 -11.74
N ILE A 151 -5.66 -0.68 -10.66
CA ILE A 151 -4.71 -1.46 -9.88
C ILE A 151 -5.10 -2.92 -9.94
N HIS A 152 -4.21 -3.75 -10.47
CA HIS A 152 -4.35 -5.20 -10.42
C HIS A 152 -3.50 -5.76 -9.28
N TYR A 153 -4.16 -6.47 -8.36
CA TYR A 153 -3.55 -7.19 -7.26
C TYR A 153 -3.47 -8.69 -7.59
N ALA A 154 -2.72 -9.42 -6.76
CA ALA A 154 -2.60 -10.87 -6.93
C ALA A 154 -3.94 -11.64 -6.78
N ASP A 155 -4.96 -11.04 -6.16
CA ASP A 155 -6.24 -11.66 -5.83
C ASP A 155 -7.47 -10.78 -6.13
N GLY A 156 -7.30 -9.69 -6.90
CA GLY A 156 -8.41 -8.82 -7.27
C GLY A 156 -7.96 -7.54 -7.97
N ASP A 157 -8.93 -6.71 -8.33
CA ASP A 157 -8.72 -5.45 -9.02
C ASP A 157 -9.31 -4.27 -8.22
N GLU A 158 -8.83 -3.07 -8.48
CA GLU A 158 -9.39 -1.82 -7.96
C GLU A 158 -9.29 -0.74 -9.02
N GLN A 159 -10.37 0.02 -9.20
CA GLN A 159 -10.36 1.23 -10.00
C GLN A 159 -10.67 2.43 -9.12
N LEU A 160 -9.85 3.47 -9.25
CA LEU A 160 -10.03 4.77 -8.60
C LEU A 160 -10.35 5.80 -9.67
N ARG A 161 -11.52 6.42 -9.57
CA ARG A 161 -11.97 7.46 -10.51
C ARG A 161 -11.27 8.78 -10.21
N ALA A 162 -10.92 9.49 -11.29
CA ALA A 162 -10.35 10.82 -11.24
C ALA A 162 -11.12 11.76 -10.29
N LEU A 163 -10.39 12.69 -9.69
CA LEU A 163 -10.95 13.70 -8.81
C LEU A 163 -10.37 15.08 -9.14
N PRO A 164 -11.08 16.18 -8.82
CA PRO A 164 -10.57 17.52 -9.03
C PRO A 164 -9.23 17.75 -8.33
N ALA A 165 -8.35 18.51 -8.98
CA ALA A 165 -6.99 18.74 -8.48
C ALA A 165 -6.97 19.42 -7.11
N GLU A 166 -7.91 20.34 -6.88
CA GLU A 166 -8.04 21.05 -5.61
C GLU A 166 -8.46 20.10 -4.48
N ASP A 167 -9.49 19.27 -4.70
CA ASP A 167 -9.94 18.24 -3.77
C ASP A 167 -8.80 17.26 -3.45
N ALA A 168 -8.04 16.85 -4.47
CA ALA A 168 -6.91 15.96 -4.30
C ALA A 168 -5.80 16.58 -3.44
N ALA A 169 -5.47 17.85 -3.71
CA ALA A 169 -4.49 18.60 -2.96
C ALA A 169 -4.92 18.81 -1.49
N GLU A 170 -6.18 19.13 -1.24
CA GLU A 170 -6.73 19.27 0.11
C GLU A 170 -6.68 17.96 0.90
N GLN A 171 -7.07 16.84 0.27
CA GLN A 171 -6.95 15.51 0.86
C GLN A 171 -5.50 15.17 1.21
N LEU A 172 -4.55 15.44 0.32
CA LEU A 172 -3.12 15.22 0.60
C LEU A 172 -2.64 16.09 1.76
N ARG A 173 -2.99 17.38 1.79
CA ARG A 173 -2.63 18.27 2.91
C ARG A 173 -3.13 17.70 4.24
N THR A 174 -4.35 17.20 4.26
CA THR A 174 -4.95 16.58 5.44
C THR A 174 -4.16 15.35 5.89
N TRP A 175 -3.86 14.42 4.97
CA TRP A 175 -3.06 13.24 5.30
C TRP A 175 -1.61 13.55 5.69
N LEU A 176 -1.01 14.60 5.12
CA LEU A 176 0.31 15.09 5.52
C LEU A 176 0.29 15.69 6.93
N ALA A 177 -0.78 16.42 7.30
CA ALA A 177 -0.97 16.91 8.66
C ALA A 177 -1.15 15.76 9.65
N VAL A 178 -1.95 14.74 9.30
CA VAL A 178 -2.09 13.51 10.08
C VAL A 178 -0.75 12.83 10.29
N ARG A 179 0.07 12.70 9.23
CA ARG A 179 1.42 12.14 9.33
C ARG A 179 2.30 12.93 10.29
N ARG A 180 2.27 14.25 10.26
CA ARG A 180 3.03 15.11 11.20
C ARG A 180 2.58 14.86 12.65
N SER A 181 1.27 14.80 12.89
CA SER A 181 0.74 14.48 14.23
C SER A 181 1.17 13.09 14.70
N ALA A 182 1.10 12.09 13.80
CA ALA A 182 1.50 10.71 14.06
C ALA A 182 3.01 10.52 14.28
N GLN A 183 3.84 11.54 14.00
CA GLN A 183 5.26 11.56 14.36
C GLN A 183 5.48 12.05 15.79
N GLN A 184 4.57 12.86 16.33
CA GLN A 184 4.65 13.43 17.69
C GLN A 184 3.89 12.61 18.72
N GLN A 185 2.87 11.86 18.28
CA GLN A 185 2.02 11.05 19.13
C GLN A 185 1.82 9.68 18.51
N LEU A 186 1.59 8.66 19.36
CA LEU A 186 1.35 7.31 18.88
C LEU A 186 0.08 7.26 18.03
N TRP A 187 0.21 6.75 16.82
CA TRP A 187 -0.91 6.57 15.91
C TRP A 187 -1.77 5.38 16.32
N LEU A 188 -3.00 5.64 16.78
CA LEU A 188 -3.93 4.63 17.29
C LEU A 188 -5.15 4.41 16.39
N ALA A 189 -5.10 4.80 15.11
CA ALA A 189 -6.17 4.54 14.14
C ALA A 189 -5.68 3.57 13.05
N PRO A 190 -5.73 2.24 13.29
CA PRO A 190 -5.24 1.27 12.33
C PRO A 190 -5.99 1.38 11.02
N ILE A 191 -5.25 1.54 9.92
CA ILE A 191 -5.84 1.79 8.61
C ILE A 191 -6.62 0.60 8.07
N GLU A 192 -6.30 -0.60 8.54
CA GLU A 192 -7.02 -1.82 8.21
C GLU A 192 -8.44 -1.85 8.76
N LEU A 193 -8.71 -1.09 9.82
CA LEU A 193 -10.02 -1.06 10.46
C LEU A 193 -10.92 0.02 9.89
N MET A 194 -10.35 1.12 9.38
CA MET A 194 -11.11 2.27 8.90
C MET A 194 -12.22 1.92 7.90
N PRO A 195 -12.01 1.07 6.86
CA PRO A 195 -13.07 0.77 5.88
C PRO A 195 -14.26 0.07 6.53
N ALA A 196 -14.00 -1.02 7.27
CA ALA A 196 -15.05 -1.77 7.96
C ALA A 196 -15.71 -0.95 9.08
N TYR A 197 -14.94 -0.07 9.74
CA TYR A 197 -15.45 0.84 10.74
C TYR A 197 -16.46 1.82 10.14
N LEU A 198 -16.11 2.45 9.00
CA LEU A 198 -16.99 3.33 8.24
C LEU A 198 -18.25 2.61 7.77
N ASP A 199 -18.10 1.40 7.23
CA ASP A 199 -19.24 0.59 6.79
C ASP A 199 -20.24 0.34 7.92
N ASN A 200 -19.78 0.24 9.16
CA ASN A 200 -20.64 0.01 10.32
C ASN A 200 -21.26 1.30 10.87
N LEU A 201 -20.78 2.50 10.51
CA LEU A 201 -21.37 3.75 10.96
C LEU A 201 -22.82 3.87 10.48
N GLY A 202 -23.71 4.30 11.38
CA GLY A 202 -25.13 4.49 11.09
C GLY A 202 -25.95 3.20 10.93
N LYS A 203 -25.35 2.00 11.05
CA LYS A 203 -26.08 0.72 11.09
C LYS A 203 -26.66 0.47 12.49
N LYS A 204 -27.82 -0.21 12.56
CA LYS A 204 -28.55 -0.52 13.80
C LYS A 204 -27.68 -1.15 14.91
N ASP A 205 -26.77 -2.06 14.54
CA ASP A 205 -25.82 -2.73 15.45
C ASP A 205 -24.36 -2.31 15.18
N GLY A 206 -24.16 -1.12 14.60
CA GLY A 206 -22.86 -0.65 14.14
C GLY A 206 -21.83 -0.49 15.25
N ALA A 207 -22.25 0.04 16.40
CA ALA A 207 -21.38 0.24 17.56
C ALA A 207 -20.84 -1.09 18.12
N ASP A 208 -21.70 -2.10 18.28
CA ASP A 208 -21.30 -3.43 18.74
C ASP A 208 -20.37 -4.12 17.75
N LYS A 209 -20.66 -4.00 16.44
CA LYS A 209 -19.79 -4.52 15.38
C LYS A 209 -18.42 -3.86 15.39
N ASN A 210 -18.36 -2.54 15.60
CA ASN A 210 -17.09 -1.81 15.68
C ASN A 210 -16.29 -2.17 16.93
N ARG A 211 -16.96 -2.38 18.07
CA ARG A 211 -16.30 -2.89 19.28
C ARG A 211 -15.68 -4.28 19.03
N LEU A 212 -16.44 -5.22 18.46
CA LEU A 212 -15.94 -6.56 18.13
C LEU A 212 -14.80 -6.52 17.11
N LEU A 213 -14.89 -5.65 16.10
CA LEU A 213 -13.85 -5.42 15.09
C LEU A 213 -12.52 -4.99 15.74
N ILE A 214 -12.56 -4.02 16.67
CA ILE A 214 -11.38 -3.52 17.37
C ILE A 214 -10.75 -4.62 18.23
N HIS A 215 -11.54 -5.32 19.04
CA HIS A 215 -11.03 -6.41 19.88
C HIS A 215 -10.40 -7.53 19.04
N LYS A 216 -11.07 -7.95 17.96
CA LYS A 216 -10.52 -8.94 17.03
C LYS A 216 -9.17 -8.51 16.46
N TRP A 217 -9.00 -7.23 16.15
CA TRP A 217 -7.73 -6.71 15.64
C TRP A 217 -6.64 -6.65 16.71
N ILE A 218 -6.99 -6.35 17.96
CA ILE A 218 -6.03 -6.40 19.07
C ILE A 218 -5.47 -7.83 19.21
N ASP A 219 -6.35 -8.82 19.13
CA ASP A 219 -6.01 -10.25 19.29
C ASP A 219 -5.33 -10.88 18.07
N ASP A 220 -5.51 -10.35 16.84
CA ASP A 220 -4.91 -10.90 15.61
C ASP A 220 -3.56 -10.25 15.27
N ASP A 221 -2.48 -11.04 15.29
CA ASP A 221 -1.14 -10.56 14.93
C ASP A 221 -0.77 -10.67 13.44
N GLN A 222 -1.55 -11.39 12.63
CA GLN A 222 -1.15 -11.71 11.26
C GLN A 222 -1.49 -10.60 10.25
N ASN A 223 -2.46 -9.74 10.56
CA ASN A 223 -3.03 -8.81 9.60
C ASN A 223 -2.77 -7.33 9.89
N LYS A 224 -1.85 -7.01 10.82
CA LYS A 224 -1.49 -5.64 11.19
C LYS A 224 -0.56 -4.97 10.13
N ALA A 225 -0.65 -3.65 9.96
CA ALA A 225 0.32 -2.88 9.16
C ALA A 225 1.70 -2.87 9.83
N ASP A 226 1.68 -2.70 11.15
CA ASP A 226 2.84 -2.65 12.02
C ASP A 226 3.07 -4.03 12.69
N SER A 227 4.25 -4.25 13.26
CA SER A 227 4.57 -5.50 13.98
C SER A 227 3.58 -5.75 15.12
N GLY A 228 2.90 -6.90 15.10
CA GLY A 228 2.01 -7.33 16.18
C GLY A 228 2.74 -7.45 17.52
N GLU A 229 4.04 -7.79 17.49
CA GLU A 229 4.88 -7.87 18.69
C GLU A 229 5.09 -6.51 19.34
N LEU A 230 5.28 -5.45 18.54
CA LEU A 230 5.37 -4.08 19.06
C LEU A 230 4.08 -3.70 19.79
N TRP A 231 2.92 -3.99 19.20
CA TRP A 231 1.62 -3.71 19.83
C TRP A 231 1.43 -4.50 21.13
N ARG A 232 1.77 -5.78 21.13
CA ARG A 232 1.75 -6.60 22.36
C ARG A 232 2.67 -6.02 23.42
N HIS A 233 3.88 -5.64 23.06
CA HIS A 233 4.84 -5.10 24.02
C HIS A 233 4.36 -3.78 24.65
N LEU A 234 3.79 -2.88 23.84
CA LEU A 234 3.32 -1.58 24.30
C LEU A 234 2.11 -1.66 25.23
N TRP A 235 1.25 -2.69 25.09
CA TRP A 235 -0.10 -2.67 25.67
C TRP A 235 -0.51 -3.89 26.47
N ARG A 236 0.41 -4.85 26.72
CA ARG A 236 0.12 -6.06 27.49
C ARG A 236 -0.53 -5.72 28.84
N GLY A 237 -1.70 -6.27 29.11
CA GLY A 237 -2.48 -6.05 30.34
C GLY A 237 -3.32 -4.76 30.36
N ASN A 238 -3.36 -4.00 29.26
CA ASN A 238 -4.14 -2.76 29.12
C ASN A 238 -5.03 -2.78 27.86
N GLU A 239 -5.45 -3.97 27.41
CA GLU A 239 -6.14 -4.18 26.13
C GLU A 239 -7.47 -3.44 26.05
N ALA A 240 -8.21 -3.35 27.16
CA ALA A 240 -9.47 -2.59 27.21
C ALA A 240 -9.24 -1.09 27.01
N ILE A 241 -8.23 -0.53 27.69
CA ILE A 241 -7.86 0.89 27.55
C ILE A 241 -7.40 1.16 26.11
N LEU A 242 -6.61 0.25 25.51
CA LEU A 242 -6.20 0.37 24.12
C LEU A 242 -7.40 0.38 23.17
N ALA A 243 -8.38 -0.51 23.38
CA ALA A 243 -9.59 -0.58 22.56
C ALA A 243 -10.36 0.75 22.56
N ASP A 244 -10.50 1.39 23.74
CA ASP A 244 -11.17 2.69 23.86
C ASP A 244 -10.42 3.80 23.12
N HIS A 245 -9.09 3.84 23.22
CA HIS A 245 -8.29 4.82 22.49
C HIS A 245 -8.33 4.60 20.98
N ILE A 246 -8.32 3.33 20.52
CA ILE A 246 -8.50 3.00 19.11
C ILE A 246 -9.88 3.44 18.63
N ALA A 247 -10.94 3.19 19.41
CA ALA A 247 -12.29 3.62 19.05
C ALA A 247 -12.40 5.15 18.91
N ALA A 248 -11.82 5.90 19.84
CA ALA A 248 -11.77 7.36 19.79
C ALA A 248 -10.99 7.87 18.57
N ALA A 249 -9.83 7.26 18.30
CA ALA A 249 -9.01 7.61 17.14
C ALA A 249 -9.73 7.28 15.81
N LEU A 250 -10.37 6.11 15.70
CA LEU A 250 -11.14 5.73 14.51
C LEU A 250 -12.33 6.67 14.28
N THR A 251 -13.01 7.11 15.33
CA THR A 251 -14.09 8.12 15.22
C THR A 251 -13.58 9.41 14.55
N THR A 252 -12.35 9.81 14.84
CA THR A 252 -11.73 11.04 14.32
C THR A 252 -11.18 10.84 12.91
N TYR A 253 -10.44 9.76 12.68
CA TYR A 253 -9.61 9.60 11.48
C TYR A 253 -10.23 8.71 10.40
N ALA A 254 -11.12 7.78 10.73
CA ALA A 254 -11.76 6.94 9.72
C ALA A 254 -12.54 7.77 8.67
N PRO A 255 -13.28 8.85 9.03
CA PRO A 255 -13.98 9.69 8.05
C PRO A 255 -13.08 10.29 6.97
N LEU A 256 -11.78 10.47 7.23
CA LEU A 256 -10.80 10.96 6.24
C LEU A 256 -10.61 9.97 5.07
N LEU A 257 -11.01 8.72 5.25
CA LEU A 257 -10.94 7.66 4.24
C LEU A 257 -12.23 7.55 3.40
N GLN A 258 -13.30 8.29 3.75
CA GLN A 258 -14.55 8.31 2.99
C GLN A 258 -14.37 8.69 1.50
N PRO A 259 -13.54 9.68 1.13
CA PRO A 259 -13.28 10.01 -0.27
C PRO A 259 -12.75 8.83 -1.07
N TRP A 260 -11.84 8.03 -0.49
CA TRP A 260 -11.33 6.83 -1.16
C TRP A 260 -12.44 5.82 -1.43
N LEU A 261 -13.38 5.62 -0.48
CA LEU A 261 -14.53 4.74 -0.70
C LEU A 261 -15.47 5.27 -1.79
N ASN A 262 -15.67 6.59 -1.85
CA ASN A 262 -16.56 7.23 -2.83
C ASN A 262 -15.99 7.19 -4.27
N HIS A 263 -14.66 7.19 -4.40
CA HIS A 263 -13.97 7.20 -5.70
C HIS A 263 -13.62 5.80 -6.22
N ARG A 264 -13.94 4.74 -5.47
CA ARG A 264 -13.84 3.36 -5.95
C ARG A 264 -14.99 3.03 -6.90
N ALA A 265 -14.64 2.46 -8.05
CA ALA A 265 -15.61 1.99 -9.05
C ALA A 265 -15.99 0.52 -8.84
#